data_AF-A0A9P7ET18-F1
#
_entry.id   AF-A0A9P7ET18-F1
#
_cell.length_a   1.000
_cell.length_b   1.000
_cell.length_c   1.000
_cell.angle_alpha   90.00
_cell.angle_beta   90.00
_cell.angle_gamma   90.00
#
_symmetry.space_group_name_H-M   'P 1'
#
loop_
_entity.id
_entity.type
_entity.pdbx_description
1 polymer ?
#
loop_
_entity_poly.entity_id
_entity_poly.type
_entity_poly.pdbx_seq_one_letter_code
_entity_poly.pdbx_strand_id
1 'polypeptide(L)'
;MRRLGSPAKRPSYINSLIRCMHSKSPRVRHTALRAVFEAREELASMTSASMPQGVDAQLLDGLYSALLTAVCPNDYQTIPDTRPDGSFHKDRDFFYIRLIYALTEKDGWCQGLSDGHLEWCISLVNGICREDYLRVGSCLLVIFERVKSLGKGLSFSPAEERQQLPIADAWDTAQYASRDDPYVDGIQALVKVTRLHLTTLDDRVPREWFADLAAKVHRALVNLQQRQAFHVNAGIAQAEIDAAISSMKDLHTDLGHIVEEWNTSQRDDEASES
;
A
#
# COMPACT_ATOMS: atom_id res chain seq x y z
N MET A 1 9.55 13.26 -16.98
CA MET A 1 10.02 12.36 -18.06
C MET A 1 9.33 11.02 -17.86
N ARG A 2 8.57 10.50 -18.83
CA ARG A 2 7.77 9.27 -18.64
C ARG A 2 8.48 7.95 -19.01
N ARG A 3 9.77 8.00 -19.37
CA ARG A 3 10.53 6.85 -19.88
C ARG A 3 11.98 6.90 -19.43
N LEU A 4 12.63 5.74 -19.32
CA LEU A 4 14.04 5.57 -18.94
C LEU A 4 15.01 5.78 -20.12
N GLY A 5 14.55 6.46 -21.18
CA GLY A 5 15.31 6.65 -22.42
C GLY A 5 15.23 5.45 -23.36
N SER A 6 16.12 5.41 -24.36
CA SER A 6 16.22 4.27 -25.26
C SER A 6 16.88 3.07 -24.56
N PRO A 7 16.61 1.81 -24.98
CA PRO A 7 17.23 0.63 -24.37
C PRO A 7 18.75 0.72 -24.24
N ALA A 8 19.43 1.27 -25.25
CA ALA A 8 20.89 1.46 -25.24
C ALA A 8 21.41 2.49 -24.22
N LYS A 9 20.59 3.49 -23.85
CA LYS A 9 20.97 4.55 -22.90
C LYS A 9 20.44 4.30 -21.48
N ARG A 10 19.49 3.37 -21.35
CA ARG A 10 18.81 3.05 -20.08
C ARG A 10 19.79 2.75 -18.94
N PRO A 11 20.85 1.94 -19.10
CA PRO A 11 21.78 1.67 -17.99
C PRO A 11 22.49 2.92 -17.47
N SER A 12 22.90 3.82 -18.38
CA SER A 12 23.54 5.08 -18.02
C SER A 12 22.57 6.04 -17.30
N TYR A 13 21.31 6.07 -17.76
CA TYR A 13 20.27 6.88 -17.14
C TYR A 13 19.94 6.42 -15.73
N ILE A 14 19.71 5.11 -15.53
CA ILE A 14 19.44 4.54 -14.19
C ILE A 14 20.63 4.78 -13.26
N ASN A 15 21.87 4.60 -13.71
CA ASN A 15 23.06 4.93 -12.91
C ASN A 15 23.10 6.39 -12.47
N SER A 16 22.66 7.30 -13.34
CA SER A 16 22.58 8.73 -13.01
C SER A 16 21.50 8.98 -11.94
N LEU A 17 20.34 8.33 -12.04
CA LEU A 17 19.29 8.39 -11.03
C LEU A 17 19.74 7.85 -9.68
N ILE A 18 20.44 6.71 -9.65
CA ILE A 18 21.05 6.12 -8.45
C ILE A 18 21.98 7.13 -7.78
N ARG A 19 22.90 7.74 -8.53
CA ARG A 19 23.81 8.78 -8.00
C ARG A 19 23.06 9.98 -7.44
N CYS A 20 22.00 10.43 -8.11
CA CYS A 20 21.17 11.53 -7.63
C CYS A 20 20.41 11.18 -6.34
N MET A 21 19.93 9.94 -6.20
CA MET A 21 19.27 9.46 -4.99
C MET A 21 20.24 9.30 -3.80
N HIS A 22 21.53 9.10 -4.07
CA HIS A 22 22.59 9.18 -3.06
C HIS A 22 23.10 10.60 -2.78
N SER A 23 22.55 11.62 -3.43
CA SER A 23 22.98 13.00 -3.21
C SER A 23 22.71 13.45 -1.78
N LYS A 24 23.60 14.28 -1.23
CA LYS A 24 23.35 14.98 0.05
C LYS A 24 22.23 16.03 -0.08
N SER A 25 21.91 16.47 -1.31
CA SER A 25 20.87 17.45 -1.55
C SER A 25 19.47 16.81 -1.55
N PRO A 26 18.58 17.18 -0.62
CA PRO A 26 17.25 16.58 -0.52
C PRO A 26 16.41 16.82 -1.77
N ARG A 27 16.55 18.01 -2.37
CA ARG A 27 15.87 18.38 -3.61
C ARG A 27 16.30 17.49 -4.78
N VAL A 28 17.58 17.14 -4.86
CA VAL A 28 18.11 16.26 -5.91
C VAL A 28 17.59 14.84 -5.72
N ARG A 29 17.60 14.33 -4.49
CA ARG A 29 17.04 13.00 -4.17
C ARG A 29 15.56 12.91 -4.53
N HIS A 30 14.76 13.87 -4.08
CA HIS A 30 13.32 13.89 -4.35
C HIS A 30 13.02 14.01 -5.86
N THR A 31 13.76 14.86 -6.58
CA THR A 31 13.60 14.98 -8.04
C THR A 31 13.91 13.65 -8.74
N ALA A 32 14.97 12.96 -8.31
CA ALA A 32 15.32 11.64 -8.84
C ALA A 32 14.25 10.58 -8.52
N LEU A 33 13.77 10.52 -7.28
CA LEU A 33 12.68 9.63 -6.87
C LEU A 33 11.42 9.86 -7.71
N ARG A 34 11.03 11.12 -7.91
CA ARG A 34 9.88 11.47 -8.76
C ARG A 34 10.10 11.03 -10.21
N ALA A 35 11.31 11.19 -10.76
CA ALA A 35 11.62 10.72 -12.11
C ALA A 35 11.52 9.19 -12.22
N VAL A 36 11.97 8.44 -11.21
CA VAL A 36 11.79 6.98 -11.14
C VAL A 36 10.31 6.62 -11.07
N PHE A 37 9.53 7.30 -10.23
CA PHE A 37 8.07 7.12 -10.14
C PHE A 37 7.35 7.37 -11.47
N GLU A 38 7.74 8.41 -12.22
CA GLU A 38 7.17 8.70 -13.54
C GLU A 38 7.49 7.60 -14.57
N ALA A 39 8.55 6.82 -14.35
CA ALA A 39 8.97 5.70 -15.19
C ALA A 39 8.57 4.32 -14.62
N ARG A 40 7.74 4.26 -13.57
CA ARG A 40 7.41 3.02 -12.84
C ARG A 40 6.86 1.89 -13.71
N GLU A 41 6.08 2.19 -14.75
CA GLU A 41 5.51 1.17 -15.64
C GLU A 41 6.60 0.50 -16.49
N GLU A 42 7.56 1.30 -16.97
CA GLU A 42 8.72 0.78 -17.70
C GLU A 42 9.60 -0.05 -16.77
N LEU A 43 9.80 0.39 -15.52
CA LEU A 43 10.52 -0.38 -14.50
C LEU A 43 9.82 -1.70 -14.18
N ALA A 44 8.52 -1.67 -13.90
CA ALA A 44 7.75 -2.89 -13.63
C ALA A 44 7.82 -3.90 -14.78
N SER A 45 7.91 -3.43 -16.03
CA SER A 45 8.08 -4.30 -17.21
C SER A 45 9.50 -4.88 -17.37
N MET A 46 10.50 -4.33 -16.68
CA MET A 46 11.84 -4.90 -16.64
C MET A 46 11.81 -6.16 -15.77
N THR A 47 11.84 -7.32 -16.41
CA THR A 47 12.00 -8.61 -15.74
C THR A 47 13.42 -9.11 -15.97
N SER A 48 13.90 -9.94 -15.06
CA SER A 48 15.20 -10.61 -15.16
C SER A 48 15.34 -11.46 -16.44
N ALA A 49 14.23 -11.81 -17.10
CA ALA A 49 14.20 -12.57 -18.36
C ALA A 49 14.32 -11.69 -19.62
N SER A 50 14.03 -10.39 -19.56
CA SER A 50 14.01 -9.51 -20.74
C SER A 50 15.32 -8.76 -21.00
N MET A 51 16.35 -9.01 -20.18
CA MET A 51 17.54 -8.16 -20.12
C MET A 51 18.86 -8.97 -20.13
N PRO A 52 19.94 -8.49 -20.79
CA PRO A 52 21.20 -9.21 -20.90
C PRO A 52 21.79 -9.60 -19.53
N GLN A 53 22.18 -10.87 -19.40
CA GLN A 53 22.62 -11.46 -18.13
C GLN A 53 23.80 -10.69 -17.49
N GLY A 54 23.63 -10.29 -16.23
CA GLY A 54 24.72 -9.87 -15.32
C GLY A 54 24.83 -8.37 -15.02
N VAL A 55 24.72 -7.50 -16.03
CA VAL A 55 24.88 -6.04 -15.83
C VAL A 55 23.63 -5.41 -15.23
N ASP A 56 22.46 -5.92 -15.59
CA ASP A 56 21.18 -5.29 -15.24
C ASP A 56 20.67 -5.71 -13.85
N ALA A 57 21.08 -6.88 -13.34
CA ALA A 57 20.75 -7.30 -11.97
C ALA A 57 21.41 -6.37 -10.93
N GLN A 58 22.71 -6.09 -11.10
CA GLN A 58 23.43 -5.14 -10.23
C GLN A 58 22.85 -3.72 -10.30
N LEU A 59 22.34 -3.34 -11.46
CA LEU A 59 21.71 -2.03 -11.66
C LEU A 59 20.37 -1.93 -10.94
N LEU A 60 19.56 -3.00 -10.98
CA LEU A 60 18.30 -3.08 -10.24
C LEU A 60 18.55 -3.13 -8.73
N ASP A 61 19.50 -3.93 -8.26
CA ASP A 61 19.91 -3.98 -6.85
C ASP A 61 20.38 -2.60 -6.36
N GLY A 62 21.20 -1.92 -7.17
CA GLY A 62 21.63 -0.54 -6.92
C GLY A 62 20.47 0.44 -6.88
N LEU A 63 19.45 0.25 -7.73
CA LEU A 63 18.24 1.07 -7.75
C LEU A 63 17.39 0.86 -6.49
N TYR A 64 17.20 -0.38 -6.01
CA TYR A 64 16.50 -0.66 -4.76
C TYR A 64 17.18 0.05 -3.58
N SER A 65 18.48 -0.18 -3.42
CA SER A 65 19.25 0.45 -2.34
C SER A 65 19.17 1.97 -2.39
N ALA A 66 19.24 2.55 -3.59
CA ALA A 66 19.14 4.00 -3.77
C ALA A 66 17.75 4.55 -3.49
N LEU A 67 16.68 3.81 -3.81
CA LEU A 67 15.31 4.20 -3.49
C LEU A 67 15.10 4.33 -1.98
N LEU A 68 15.63 3.38 -1.20
CA LEU A 68 15.57 3.47 0.26
C LEU A 68 16.37 4.67 0.76
N THR A 69 17.57 4.89 0.22
CA THR A 69 18.42 6.04 0.60
C THR A 69 17.75 7.39 0.28
N ALA A 70 16.91 7.45 -0.76
CA ALA A 70 16.19 8.66 -1.14
C ALA A 70 15.20 9.13 -0.07
N VAL A 71 14.61 8.19 0.68
CA VAL A 71 13.60 8.45 1.73
C VAL A 71 14.16 8.33 3.15
N CYS A 72 15.18 7.51 3.33
CA CYS A 72 15.88 7.26 4.59
C CYS A 72 17.39 7.47 4.41
N PRO A 73 17.88 8.73 4.26
CA PRO A 73 19.31 8.98 4.19
C PRO A 73 20.01 8.57 5.51
N ASN A 74 21.06 7.74 5.44
CA ASN A 74 21.81 7.14 6.57
C ASN A 74 22.32 8.08 7.70
N ASP A 75 22.03 9.37 7.69
CA ASP A 75 22.45 10.36 8.70
C ASP A 75 21.56 10.39 9.98
N TYR A 76 20.64 9.43 10.17
CA TYR A 76 19.69 9.42 11.30
C TYR A 76 20.27 9.05 12.67
N GLN A 77 21.54 8.69 12.80
CA GLN A 77 22.01 8.06 14.04
C GLN A 77 22.31 9.01 15.22
N THR A 78 22.24 10.34 15.11
CA THR A 78 22.75 11.16 16.24
C THR A 78 21.98 12.40 16.68
N ILE A 79 20.93 12.88 16.02
CA ILE A 79 20.24 14.09 16.48
C ILE A 79 18.73 13.95 16.28
N PRO A 80 17.89 14.16 17.33
CA PRO A 80 16.45 14.33 17.16
C PRO A 80 16.22 15.67 16.46
N ASP A 81 16.32 15.66 15.12
CA ASP A 81 16.43 16.89 14.35
C ASP A 81 15.12 17.19 13.64
N THR A 82 14.60 18.38 13.91
CA THR A 82 13.63 19.19 13.15
C THR A 82 14.02 19.43 11.68
N ARG A 83 14.88 18.59 11.09
CA ARG A 83 15.35 18.72 9.71
C ARG A 83 14.28 18.29 8.71
N PRO A 84 14.25 18.90 7.51
CA PRO A 84 13.30 18.58 6.45
C PRO A 84 13.29 17.11 6.01
N ASP A 85 14.38 16.40 6.26
CA ASP A 85 14.52 14.98 5.93
C ASP A 85 14.21 14.06 7.11
N GLY A 86 14.25 14.56 8.34
CA GLY A 86 14.16 13.76 9.57
C GLY A 86 12.80 13.11 9.80
N SER A 87 11.75 13.68 9.22
CA SER A 87 10.35 13.25 9.36
C SER A 87 9.74 12.81 8.02
N PHE A 88 8.53 12.26 8.09
CA PHE A 88 7.71 12.05 6.90
C PHE A 88 7.56 13.34 6.10
N HIS A 89 7.80 13.25 4.80
CA HIS A 89 7.59 14.32 3.84
C HIS A 89 6.55 13.87 2.83
N LYS A 90 5.34 14.41 2.93
CA LYS A 90 4.14 14.01 2.16
C LYS A 90 4.42 13.70 0.69
N ASP A 91 4.99 14.65 -0.05
CA ASP A 91 5.23 14.45 -1.49
C ASP A 91 6.26 13.35 -1.78
N ARG A 92 7.40 13.37 -1.07
CA ARG A 92 8.49 12.40 -1.22
C ARG A 92 7.99 10.98 -0.94
N ASP A 93 7.39 10.80 0.23
CA ASP A 93 6.99 9.48 0.72
C ASP A 93 5.78 8.95 -0.04
N PHE A 94 4.88 9.82 -0.48
CA PHE A 94 3.80 9.46 -1.41
C PHE A 94 4.36 8.87 -2.72
N PHE A 95 5.34 9.52 -3.35
CA PHE A 95 5.96 8.98 -4.58
C PHE A 95 6.68 7.67 -4.33
N TYR A 96 7.38 7.54 -3.21
CA TYR A 96 8.05 6.31 -2.84
C TYR A 96 7.06 5.17 -2.64
N ILE A 97 6.01 5.36 -1.84
CA ILE A 97 5.07 4.27 -1.51
C ILE A 97 4.29 3.86 -2.75
N ARG A 98 3.86 4.80 -3.59
CA ARG A 98 3.20 4.46 -4.86
C ARG A 98 4.14 3.77 -5.85
N LEU A 99 5.42 4.11 -5.84
CA LEU A 99 6.42 3.39 -6.62
C LEU A 99 6.56 1.96 -6.10
N ILE A 100 6.79 1.76 -4.81
CA ILE A 100 6.89 0.40 -4.23
C ILE A 100 5.61 -0.39 -4.50
N TYR A 101 4.43 0.20 -4.33
CA TYR A 101 3.15 -0.43 -4.66
C TYR A 101 3.11 -0.92 -6.12
N ALA A 102 3.47 -0.06 -7.09
CA ALA A 102 3.48 -0.44 -8.49
C ALA A 102 4.50 -1.55 -8.79
N LEU A 103 5.69 -1.48 -8.18
CA LEU A 103 6.72 -2.50 -8.35
C LEU A 103 6.26 -3.84 -7.76
N THR A 104 5.61 -3.85 -6.60
CA THR A 104 5.13 -5.10 -5.96
C THR A 104 4.07 -5.86 -6.75
N GLU A 105 3.47 -5.26 -7.77
CA GLU A 105 2.52 -5.95 -8.64
C GLU A 105 3.19 -7.03 -9.50
N LYS A 106 4.52 -6.99 -9.65
CA LYS A 106 5.28 -7.96 -10.42
C LYS A 106 6.16 -8.78 -9.47
N ASP A 107 6.01 -10.11 -9.50
CA ASP A 107 6.65 -11.04 -8.55
C ASP A 107 8.17 -10.87 -8.42
N GLY A 108 8.84 -10.58 -9.54
CA GLY A 108 10.29 -10.37 -9.58
C GLY A 108 10.75 -9.17 -8.76
N TRP A 109 9.89 -8.16 -8.59
CA TRP A 109 10.22 -6.97 -7.83
C TRP A 109 10.00 -7.15 -6.33
N CYS A 110 8.96 -7.87 -5.92
CA CYS A 110 8.74 -8.19 -4.51
C CYS A 110 9.89 -9.02 -3.89
N GLN A 111 10.53 -9.89 -4.68
CA GLN A 111 11.70 -10.65 -4.21
C GLN A 111 12.90 -9.73 -3.92
N GLY A 112 13.07 -8.66 -4.70
CA GLY A 112 14.15 -7.68 -4.54
C GLY A 112 13.94 -6.65 -3.43
N LEU A 113 12.71 -6.49 -2.93
CA LEU A 113 12.46 -5.63 -1.76
C LEU A 113 13.17 -6.21 -0.53
N SER A 114 14.23 -5.53 -0.11
CA SER A 114 14.96 -5.82 1.13
C SER A 114 14.13 -5.45 2.36
N ASP A 115 14.52 -6.01 3.52
CA ASP A 115 13.87 -5.75 4.81
C ASP A 115 13.82 -4.25 5.13
N GLY A 116 14.85 -3.47 4.72
CA GLY A 116 14.88 -2.02 4.95
C GLY A 116 13.74 -1.24 4.27
N HIS A 117 13.27 -1.67 3.09
CA HIS A 117 12.09 -1.04 2.46
C HIS A 117 10.81 -1.29 3.26
N LEU A 118 10.71 -2.48 3.85
CA LEU A 118 9.55 -2.91 4.62
C LEU A 118 9.55 -2.27 6.01
N GLU A 119 10.70 -2.23 6.68
CA GLU A 119 10.92 -1.49 7.91
C GLU A 119 10.56 -0.01 7.74
N TRP A 120 10.96 0.60 6.63
CA TRP A 120 10.54 1.96 6.30
C TRP A 120 9.03 2.06 6.09
N CYS A 121 8.41 1.19 5.30
CA CYS A 121 6.96 1.16 5.15
C CYS A 121 6.23 0.97 6.50
N ILE A 122 6.77 0.18 7.43
CA ILE A 122 6.23 -0.02 8.77
C ILE A 122 6.40 1.24 9.62
N SER A 123 7.57 1.90 9.57
CA SER A 123 7.80 3.16 10.29
C SER A 123 6.83 4.25 9.84
N LEU A 124 6.49 4.25 8.55
CA LEU A 124 5.47 5.11 7.98
C LEU A 124 4.10 4.81 8.56
N VAL A 125 3.67 3.55 8.65
CA VAL A 125 2.39 3.19 9.33
C VAL A 125 2.32 3.75 10.74
N ASN A 126 3.42 3.64 11.51
CA ASN A 126 3.46 4.19 12.88
C ASN A 126 3.39 5.73 12.91
N GLY A 127 3.82 6.42 11.84
CA GLY A 127 3.73 7.87 11.69
C GLY A 127 2.42 8.37 11.04
N ILE A 128 1.68 7.48 10.37
CA ILE A 128 0.47 7.75 9.56
C ILE A 128 -0.77 8.05 10.42
N CYS A 129 -0.72 7.96 11.75
CA CYS A 129 -1.81 8.36 12.66
C CYS A 129 -2.09 9.88 12.69
N ARG A 130 -1.86 10.61 11.60
CA ARG A 130 -2.16 12.03 11.40
C ARG A 130 -3.05 12.15 10.14
N GLU A 131 -3.83 13.22 10.01
CA GLU A 131 -4.97 13.29 9.05
C GLU A 131 -4.60 13.34 7.55
N ASP A 132 -3.38 13.73 7.19
CA ASP A 132 -2.89 13.88 5.81
C ASP A 132 -2.58 12.57 5.04
N TYR A 133 -2.82 11.40 5.63
CA TYR A 133 -2.10 10.17 5.31
C TYR A 133 -2.97 9.02 4.77
N LEU A 134 -4.28 9.25 4.69
CA LEU A 134 -5.30 8.30 4.25
C LEU A 134 -4.97 7.62 2.90
N ARG A 135 -4.55 8.40 1.90
CA ARG A 135 -4.24 7.92 0.53
C ARG A 135 -3.09 6.92 0.42
N VAL A 136 -2.29 6.79 1.47
CA VAL A 136 -1.07 5.99 1.49
C VAL A 136 -1.29 4.67 2.25
N GLY A 137 -2.17 4.68 3.25
CA GLY A 137 -2.44 3.50 4.10
C GLY A 137 -2.88 2.29 3.29
N SER A 138 -3.77 2.47 2.33
CA SER A 138 -4.21 1.40 1.43
C SER A 138 -3.06 0.82 0.58
N CYS A 139 -2.16 1.66 0.03
CA CYS A 139 -0.98 1.14 -0.67
C CYS A 139 -0.10 0.29 0.24
N LEU A 140 0.10 0.70 1.50
CA LEU A 140 0.95 -0.03 2.45
C LEU A 140 0.36 -1.39 2.82
N LEU A 141 -0.94 -1.47 3.07
CA LEU A 141 -1.62 -2.75 3.34
C LEU A 141 -1.46 -3.73 2.17
N VAL A 142 -1.60 -3.24 0.93
CA VAL A 142 -1.42 -4.08 -0.26
C VAL A 142 0.03 -4.51 -0.43
N ILE A 143 1.00 -3.60 -0.21
CA ILE A 143 2.43 -3.95 -0.23
C ILE A 143 2.71 -5.07 0.78
N PHE A 144 2.22 -4.96 2.01
CA PHE A 144 2.44 -5.97 3.04
C PHE A 144 1.79 -7.31 2.72
N GLU A 145 0.57 -7.30 2.19
CA GLU A 145 -0.13 -8.52 1.74
C GLU A 145 0.67 -9.24 0.66
N ARG A 146 1.12 -8.52 -0.37
CA ARG A 146 1.86 -9.09 -1.49
C ARG A 146 3.18 -9.69 -1.04
N VAL A 147 3.89 -9.01 -0.14
CA VAL A 147 5.16 -9.51 0.38
C VAL A 147 4.96 -10.71 1.31
N LYS A 148 3.91 -10.71 2.14
CA LYS A 148 3.57 -11.86 2.98
C LYS A 148 3.20 -13.09 2.16
N SER A 149 2.45 -12.92 1.07
CA SER A 149 2.04 -13.99 0.16
C SER A 149 3.23 -14.68 -0.53
N LEU A 150 4.41 -14.08 -0.54
CA LEU A 150 5.65 -14.65 -1.10
C LEU A 150 6.45 -15.51 -0.11
N GLY A 151 5.93 -15.75 1.10
CA GLY A 151 6.59 -16.59 2.09
C GLY A 151 7.85 -15.97 2.70
N LYS A 152 8.15 -14.70 2.41
CA LYS A 152 9.07 -13.91 3.24
C LYS A 152 8.39 -13.78 4.59
N GLY A 153 8.90 -14.52 5.57
CA GLY A 153 8.43 -14.54 6.95
C GLY A 153 8.64 -13.17 7.61
N LEU A 154 7.82 -12.20 7.22
CA LEU A 154 7.70 -10.96 7.95
C LEU A 154 7.01 -11.33 9.25
N SER A 155 7.78 -11.33 10.33
CA SER A 155 7.23 -11.26 11.67
C SER A 155 6.64 -9.86 11.82
N PHE A 156 5.47 -9.64 11.23
CA PHE A 156 4.59 -8.60 11.68
C PHE A 156 4.20 -8.98 13.10
N SER A 157 4.96 -8.46 14.07
CA SER A 157 4.46 -8.27 15.42
C SER A 157 4.14 -6.78 15.61
N PRO A 158 2.99 -6.31 15.11
CA PRO A 158 2.29 -5.22 15.75
C PRO A 158 1.22 -5.82 16.66
N ALA A 159 1.10 -5.29 17.87
CA ALA A 159 -0.13 -5.42 18.64
C ALA A 159 -1.34 -5.18 17.71
N GLU A 160 -2.32 -6.07 17.73
CA GLU A 160 -3.47 -6.11 16.81
C GLU A 160 -4.16 -4.74 16.69
N GLU A 161 -4.17 -3.95 17.77
CA GLU A 161 -4.63 -2.56 17.82
C GLU A 161 -3.98 -1.65 16.77
N ARG A 162 -2.71 -1.85 16.44
CA ARG A 162 -1.97 -1.00 15.48
C ARG A 162 -2.36 -1.26 14.03
N GLN A 163 -3.04 -2.38 13.73
CA GLN A 163 -3.54 -2.69 12.38
C GLN A 163 -4.98 -2.20 12.17
N GLN A 164 -5.75 -2.01 13.23
CA GLN A 164 -7.14 -1.56 13.17
C GLN A 164 -7.29 -0.19 12.52
N LEU A 165 -6.48 0.79 12.95
CA LEU A 165 -6.53 2.15 12.44
C LEU A 165 -6.14 2.21 10.94
N PRO A 166 -5.03 1.61 10.48
CA PRO A 166 -4.71 1.55 9.05
C PRO A 166 -5.77 0.87 8.19
N ILE A 167 -6.43 -0.19 8.69
CA ILE A 167 -7.51 -0.86 7.96
C ILE A 167 -8.72 0.07 7.84
N ALA A 168 -9.15 0.68 8.94
CA ALA A 168 -10.28 1.60 8.94
C ALA A 168 -10.02 2.82 8.04
N ASP A 169 -8.82 3.38 8.08
CA ASP A 169 -8.39 4.51 7.25
C ASP A 169 -8.29 4.15 5.76
N ALA A 170 -7.81 2.94 5.46
CA ALA A 170 -7.76 2.44 4.09
C ALA A 170 -9.17 2.29 3.50
N TRP A 171 -10.15 1.84 4.29
CA TRP A 171 -11.55 1.78 3.87
C TRP A 171 -12.19 3.16 3.73
N ASP A 172 -11.88 4.09 4.64
CA ASP A 172 -12.31 5.48 4.51
C ASP A 172 -11.74 6.12 3.23
N THR A 173 -10.51 5.80 2.87
CA THR A 173 -9.89 6.23 1.60
C THR A 173 -10.54 5.58 0.39
N ALA A 174 -10.83 4.28 0.46
CA ALA A 174 -11.43 3.51 -0.63
C ALA A 174 -12.80 4.08 -1.04
N GLN A 175 -13.52 4.70 -0.11
CA GLN A 175 -14.77 5.39 -0.44
C GLN A 175 -14.56 6.60 -1.37
N TYR A 176 -13.38 7.20 -1.37
CA TYR A 176 -13.03 8.32 -2.25
C TYR A 176 -12.33 7.89 -3.54
N ALA A 177 -12.24 6.58 -3.83
CA ALA A 177 -11.70 6.09 -5.09
C ALA A 177 -12.52 6.67 -6.26
N SER A 178 -12.03 7.77 -6.81
CA SER A 178 -12.73 8.54 -7.83
C SER A 178 -12.70 7.82 -9.18
N ARG A 179 -13.39 8.38 -10.18
CA ARG A 179 -13.50 7.81 -11.54
C ARG A 179 -12.14 7.46 -12.17
N ASP A 180 -11.09 8.20 -11.84
CA ASP A 180 -9.75 8.05 -12.44
C ASP A 180 -8.76 7.34 -11.51
N ASP A 181 -9.21 6.79 -10.39
CA ASP A 181 -8.30 6.22 -9.42
C ASP A 181 -7.91 4.77 -9.80
N PRO A 182 -6.61 4.47 -10.00
CA PRO A 182 -6.09 3.11 -10.23
C PRO A 182 -6.22 2.20 -8.98
N TYR A 183 -6.86 2.66 -7.91
CA TYR A 183 -7.02 1.91 -6.67
C TYR A 183 -7.91 0.66 -6.74
N VAL A 184 -8.62 0.39 -7.85
CA VAL A 184 -9.49 -0.79 -7.98
C VAL A 184 -8.71 -2.08 -7.73
N ASP A 185 -7.48 -2.17 -8.24
CA ASP A 185 -6.62 -3.35 -8.11
C ASP A 185 -6.21 -3.62 -6.65
N GLY A 186 -6.19 -2.58 -5.82
CA GLY A 186 -5.87 -2.67 -4.40
C GLY A 186 -7.03 -3.14 -3.53
N ILE A 187 -8.28 -3.06 -4.02
CA ILE A 187 -9.49 -3.36 -3.23
C ILE A 187 -9.53 -4.82 -2.80
N GLN A 188 -9.21 -5.76 -3.70
CA GLN A 188 -9.24 -7.18 -3.37
C GLN A 188 -8.20 -7.54 -2.31
N ALA A 189 -7.00 -6.96 -2.41
CA ALA A 189 -5.97 -7.12 -1.39
C ALA A 189 -6.40 -6.49 -0.05
N LEU A 190 -7.04 -5.32 -0.06
CA LEU A 190 -7.61 -4.70 1.13
C LEU A 190 -8.70 -5.58 1.77
N VAL A 191 -9.58 -6.19 0.97
CA VAL A 191 -10.57 -7.18 1.45
C VAL A 191 -9.87 -8.36 2.13
N LYS A 192 -8.86 -8.94 1.48
CA LYS A 192 -8.12 -10.09 2.00
C LYS A 192 -7.42 -9.76 3.32
N VAL A 193 -6.77 -8.61 3.41
CA VAL A 193 -6.12 -8.14 4.66
C VAL A 193 -7.15 -7.92 5.76
N THR A 194 -8.29 -7.30 5.43
CA THR A 194 -9.37 -7.06 6.40
C THR A 194 -9.89 -8.38 6.94
N ARG A 195 -10.21 -9.36 6.08
CA ARG A 195 -10.66 -10.69 6.50
C ARG A 195 -9.64 -11.41 7.37
N LEU A 196 -8.37 -11.37 6.98
CA LEU A 196 -7.32 -11.98 7.76
C LEU A 196 -7.25 -11.36 9.16
N HIS A 197 -7.35 -10.04 9.25
CA HIS A 197 -7.40 -9.34 10.52
C HIS A 197 -8.63 -9.75 11.33
N LEU A 198 -9.81 -9.85 10.70
CA LEU A 198 -11.04 -10.32 11.35
C LEU A 198 -10.89 -11.71 12.00
N THR A 199 -10.14 -12.62 11.35
CA THR A 199 -9.90 -13.97 11.91
C THR A 199 -8.90 -14.02 13.06
N THR A 200 -8.13 -12.95 13.28
CA THR A 200 -7.08 -12.88 14.30
C THR A 200 -7.43 -11.96 15.46
N LEU A 201 -8.62 -11.36 15.46
CA LEU A 201 -9.05 -10.42 16.49
C LEU A 201 -9.37 -11.14 17.80
N ASP A 202 -8.82 -10.64 18.91
CA ASP A 202 -9.25 -10.96 20.27
C ASP A 202 -10.62 -10.29 20.57
N ASP A 203 -11.35 -10.83 21.55
CA ASP A 203 -12.67 -10.35 22.02
C ASP A 203 -12.61 -8.93 22.63
N ARG A 204 -11.42 -8.31 22.67
CA ARG A 204 -11.17 -6.99 23.24
C ARG A 204 -11.50 -5.82 22.32
N VAL A 205 -11.83 -6.09 21.05
CA VAL A 205 -12.06 -5.03 20.08
C VAL A 205 -13.44 -4.41 20.27
N PRO A 206 -13.55 -3.07 20.42
CA PRO A 206 -14.83 -2.43 20.65
C PRO A 206 -15.82 -2.73 19.53
N ARG A 207 -17.04 -3.08 19.90
CA ARG A 207 -18.13 -3.35 18.95
C ARG A 207 -18.34 -2.21 17.94
N GLU A 208 -18.21 -0.98 18.41
CA GLU A 208 -18.34 0.25 17.61
C GLU A 208 -17.37 0.26 16.42
N TRP A 209 -16.20 -0.37 16.58
CA TRP A 209 -15.23 -0.50 15.50
C TRP A 209 -15.74 -1.35 14.34
N PHE A 210 -16.39 -2.49 14.62
CA PHE A 210 -16.96 -3.35 13.57
C PHE A 210 -18.10 -2.65 12.84
N ALA A 211 -18.96 -1.94 13.56
CA ALA A 211 -20.06 -1.18 12.97
C ALA A 211 -19.54 -0.03 12.09
N ASP A 212 -18.53 0.71 12.55
CA ASP A 212 -17.88 1.77 11.76
C ASP A 212 -17.18 1.19 10.51
N LEU A 213 -16.45 0.09 10.66
CA LEU A 213 -15.80 -0.60 9.56
C LEU A 213 -16.82 -1.08 8.52
N ALA A 214 -17.91 -1.71 8.95
CA ALA A 214 -19.00 -2.13 8.07
C ALA A 214 -19.60 -0.95 7.29
N ALA A 215 -19.82 0.18 7.97
CA ALA A 215 -20.32 1.40 7.33
C ALA A 215 -19.33 1.97 6.29
N LYS A 216 -18.03 1.94 6.58
CA LYS A 216 -16.97 2.35 5.63
C LYS A 216 -16.90 1.44 4.42
N VAL A 217 -16.90 0.11 4.62
CA VAL A 217 -16.94 -0.89 3.54
C VAL A 217 -18.19 -0.70 2.68
N HIS A 218 -19.35 -0.45 3.30
CA HIS A 218 -20.60 -0.19 2.60
C HIS A 218 -20.52 1.05 1.70
N ARG A 219 -20.02 2.18 2.24
CA ARG A 219 -19.84 3.42 1.46
C ARG A 219 -18.92 3.20 0.27
N ALA A 220 -17.79 2.52 0.48
CA ALA A 220 -16.87 2.17 -0.60
C ALA A 220 -17.53 1.25 -1.65
N LEU A 221 -18.34 0.28 -1.23
CA LEU A 221 -19.07 -0.62 -2.13
C LEU A 221 -20.06 0.15 -3.02
N VAL A 222 -20.85 1.05 -2.42
CA VAL A 222 -21.82 1.88 -3.16
C VAL A 222 -21.11 2.73 -4.20
N ASN A 223 -19.99 3.36 -3.85
CA ASN A 223 -19.24 4.19 -4.78
C ASN A 223 -18.61 3.37 -5.92
N LEU A 224 -18.11 2.16 -5.63
CA LEU A 224 -17.59 1.26 -6.64
C LEU A 224 -18.69 0.76 -7.60
N GLN A 225 -19.89 0.48 -7.10
CA GLN A 225 -21.07 0.13 -7.91
C GLN A 225 -21.52 1.29 -8.81
N GLN A 226 -21.49 2.53 -8.32
CA GLN A 226 -21.77 3.71 -9.14
C GLN A 226 -20.75 3.88 -10.27
N ARG A 227 -19.46 3.60 -10.00
CA ARG A 227 -18.40 3.59 -11.01
C ARG A 227 -18.62 2.49 -12.04
N GLN A 228 -18.96 1.28 -11.61
CA GLN A 228 -19.32 0.17 -12.49
C GLN A 228 -20.46 0.56 -13.43
N ALA A 229 -21.57 1.11 -12.91
CA ALA A 229 -22.69 1.56 -13.73
C ALA A 229 -22.28 2.59 -14.80
N PHE A 230 -21.38 3.51 -14.46
CA PHE A 230 -20.81 4.45 -15.43
C PHE A 230 -19.98 3.75 -16.52
N HIS A 231 -19.12 2.80 -16.14
CA HIS A 231 -18.28 2.05 -17.09
C HIS A 231 -19.11 1.18 -18.04
N VAL A 232 -20.14 0.50 -17.54
CA VAL A 232 -21.13 -0.25 -18.35
C VAL A 232 -21.74 0.67 -19.41
N ASN A 233 -22.21 1.85 -19.00
CA ASN A 233 -22.83 2.82 -19.91
C ASN A 233 -21.85 3.37 -20.95
N ALA A 234 -20.55 3.41 -20.64
CA ALA A 234 -19.49 3.84 -21.54
C ALA A 234 -18.92 2.70 -22.41
N GLY A 235 -19.38 1.45 -22.25
CA GLY A 235 -18.86 0.29 -22.98
C GLY A 235 -17.43 -0.10 -22.63
N ILE A 236 -16.97 0.25 -21.42
CA ILE A 236 -15.60 -0.03 -20.96
C ILE A 236 -15.58 -1.41 -20.27
N ALA A 237 -14.59 -2.23 -20.61
CA ALA A 237 -14.37 -3.52 -19.93
C ALA A 237 -14.11 -3.31 -18.42
N GLN A 238 -14.73 -4.14 -17.58
CA GLN A 238 -14.80 -3.89 -16.13
C GLN A 238 -14.66 -5.15 -15.26
N ALA A 239 -14.07 -6.23 -15.79
CA ALA A 239 -13.95 -7.51 -15.07
C ALA A 239 -13.28 -7.36 -13.69
N GLU A 240 -12.27 -6.49 -13.58
CA GLU A 240 -11.59 -6.18 -12.30
C GLU A 240 -12.52 -5.47 -11.31
N ILE A 241 -13.34 -4.53 -11.79
CA ILE A 241 -14.35 -3.84 -10.98
C ILE A 241 -15.41 -4.83 -10.50
N ASP A 242 -15.88 -5.73 -11.38
CA ASP A 242 -16.88 -6.74 -11.04
C ASP A 242 -16.35 -7.68 -9.94
N ALA A 243 -15.11 -8.15 -10.09
CA ALA A 243 -14.45 -9.00 -9.10
C ALA A 243 -14.21 -8.28 -7.76
N ALA A 244 -13.83 -7.00 -7.80
CA ALA A 244 -13.69 -6.17 -6.60
C ALA A 244 -15.05 -5.97 -5.89
N ILE A 245 -16.12 -5.68 -6.63
CA ILE A 245 -17.49 -5.56 -6.08
C ILE A 245 -17.93 -6.88 -5.44
N SER A 246 -17.70 -8.01 -6.10
CA SER A 246 -18.02 -9.32 -5.53
C SER A 246 -17.30 -9.53 -4.20
N SER A 247 -15.98 -9.31 -4.17
CA SER A 247 -15.17 -9.47 -2.96
C SER A 247 -15.63 -8.57 -1.80
N MET A 248 -16.01 -7.33 -2.11
CA MET A 248 -16.52 -6.38 -1.12
C MET A 248 -17.92 -6.73 -0.60
N LYS A 249 -18.81 -7.26 -1.45
CA LYS A 249 -20.13 -7.74 -1.00
C LYS A 249 -19.99 -8.88 -0.01
N ASP A 250 -19.08 -9.81 -0.29
CA ASP A 250 -18.84 -10.93 0.61
C ASP A 250 -18.29 -10.41 1.96
N LEU A 251 -17.30 -9.51 1.95
CA LEU A 251 -16.78 -8.89 3.19
C LEU A 251 -17.85 -8.11 3.96
N HIS A 252 -18.71 -7.36 3.27
CA HIS A 252 -19.80 -6.63 3.90
C HIS A 252 -20.79 -7.58 4.59
N THR A 253 -21.06 -8.72 3.97
CA THR A 253 -21.88 -9.79 4.57
C THR A 253 -21.21 -10.38 5.80
N ASP A 254 -19.91 -10.70 5.72
CA ASP A 254 -19.13 -11.20 6.86
C ASP A 254 -19.18 -10.23 8.06
N LEU A 255 -18.97 -8.94 7.81
CA LEU A 255 -19.04 -7.89 8.84
C LEU A 255 -20.45 -7.75 9.43
N GLY A 256 -21.49 -7.90 8.59
CA GLY A 256 -22.89 -7.90 9.04
C GLY A 256 -23.16 -9.03 10.03
N HIS A 257 -22.72 -10.25 9.71
CA HIS A 257 -22.85 -11.40 10.60
C HIS A 257 -22.12 -11.21 11.93
N ILE A 258 -20.88 -10.69 11.90
CA ILE A 258 -20.13 -10.40 13.14
C ILE A 258 -20.89 -9.40 14.02
N VAL A 259 -21.44 -8.33 13.42
CA VAL A 259 -22.22 -7.32 14.16
C VAL A 259 -23.50 -7.94 14.73
N GLU A 260 -24.19 -8.80 13.98
CA GLU A 260 -25.40 -9.50 14.42
C GLU A 260 -25.15 -10.50 15.56
N GLU A 261 -24.15 -11.37 15.43
CA GLU A 261 -23.77 -12.37 16.45
C GLU A 261 -23.46 -11.70 17.79
N TRP A 262 -22.71 -10.61 17.76
CA TRP A 262 -22.42 -9.80 18.94
C TRP A 262 -23.70 -9.17 19.53
N ASN A 263 -24.64 -8.72 18.69
CA ASN A 263 -25.94 -8.18 19.12
C ASN A 263 -26.83 -9.22 19.81
N THR A 264 -26.69 -10.49 19.43
CA THR A 264 -27.44 -11.58 20.05
C THR A 264 -26.83 -12.04 21.38
N SER A 265 -25.50 -12.19 21.46
CA SER A 265 -24.83 -12.66 22.70
C SER A 265 -25.12 -11.76 23.91
N GLN A 266 -25.16 -10.45 23.71
CA GLN A 266 -25.42 -9.49 24.78
C GLN A 266 -26.84 -9.63 25.37
N ARG A 267 -27.84 -9.95 24.54
CA ARG A 267 -29.22 -10.11 25.04
C ARG A 267 -29.37 -11.33 25.92
N ASP A 268 -28.58 -12.37 25.64
CA ASP A 268 -28.61 -13.61 26.39
C ASP A 268 -27.89 -13.46 27.74
N ASP A 269 -26.81 -12.67 27.80
CA ASP A 269 -26.12 -12.34 29.06
C ASP A 269 -26.97 -11.43 29.95
N GLU A 270 -27.58 -10.37 29.40
CA GLU A 270 -28.47 -9.47 30.14
C GLU A 270 -29.73 -10.17 30.66
N ALA A 271 -30.25 -11.17 29.92
CA ALA A 271 -31.39 -11.97 30.35
C ALA A 271 -31.03 -13.06 31.38
N SER A 272 -29.74 -13.42 31.51
CA SER A 272 -29.25 -14.42 32.47
C SER A 272 -28.89 -13.82 33.83
N GLU A 273 -28.66 -12.50 33.89
CA GLU A 273 -28.37 -11.76 35.12
C GLU A 273 -29.62 -11.16 35.81
N SER A 274 -30.81 -11.26 35.16
CA SER A 274 -32.11 -10.78 35.65
C SER A 274 -32.98 -11.88 36.24
#